data_AF-A0A223E8M2-F1
#
_entry.id   AF-A0A223E8M2-F1
#
_cell.length_a   1.000
_cell.length_b   1.000
_cell.length_c   1.000
_cell.angle_alpha   90.00
_cell.angle_beta   90.00
_cell.angle_gamma   90.00
#
_symmetry.space_group_name_H-M   'P 1'
#
loop_
_entity.id
_entity.type
_entity.pdbx_description
1 polymer ?
#
loop_
_entity_poly.entity_id
_entity_poly.type
_entity_poly.pdbx_seq_one_letter_code
_entity_poly.pdbx_strand_id
1 'polypeptide(L)'
;MYIRINKQKNKNGSVRQYLQICRTFRVDNKVRQQTLCNLGRLEHLLENGSVDNIIEGLAKFSERYFDRIHGQGSSSSVSVLWTKEFGPVYLFRKVWEKLGLGRLLRKIMDDSEAASQYDEAIFAMVLNRLMDPNSKHYIFKQWIDTIYAEGLSDIQLHHYYRALDFLSEQKEKIEEWC
;
A
#
# COMPACT_ATOMS: atom_id res chain seq x y z
N MET A 1 -11.49 -17.00 28.38
CA MET A 1 -10.46 -18.05 28.53
C MET A 1 -9.12 -17.36 28.78
N TYR A 2 -8.13 -18.03 29.33
CA TYR A 2 -6.82 -17.45 29.63
C TYR A 2 -5.71 -18.51 29.59
N ILE A 3 -4.47 -18.06 29.41
CA ILE A 3 -3.28 -18.91 29.44
C ILE A 3 -2.76 -19.01 30.87
N ARG A 4 -2.36 -20.22 31.27
CA ARG A 4 -1.77 -20.51 32.58
C ARG A 4 -0.54 -21.39 32.42
N ILE A 5 0.47 -21.13 33.25
CA ILE A 5 1.58 -22.06 33.45
C ILE A 5 1.29 -22.94 34.65
N ASN A 6 1.40 -24.26 34.47
CA ASN A 6 1.33 -25.24 35.54
C ASN A 6 2.73 -25.81 35.80
N LYS A 7 3.19 -25.74 37.06
CA LYS A 7 4.51 -26.23 37.49
C LYS A 7 4.35 -27.57 38.18
N GLN A 8 5.09 -28.57 37.73
CA GLN A 8 5.14 -29.90 38.33
C GLN A 8 6.57 -30.24 38.76
N LYS A 9 6.74 -30.75 39.98
CA LYS A 9 8.03 -31.23 40.48
C LYS A 9 8.22 -32.71 40.11
N ASN A 10 9.38 -33.03 39.55
CA ASN A 10 9.81 -34.41 39.31
C ASN A 10 10.38 -35.04 40.59
N LYS A 11 10.50 -36.37 40.59
CA LYS A 11 11.12 -37.14 41.68
C LYS A 11 12.57 -36.74 41.97
N ASN A 12 13.29 -36.24 40.95
CA ASN A 12 14.68 -35.77 41.07
C ASN A 12 14.80 -34.28 41.45
N GLY A 13 13.71 -33.62 41.85
CA GLY A 13 13.70 -32.21 42.26
C GLY A 13 13.60 -31.19 41.13
N SER A 14 13.79 -31.57 39.86
CA SER A 14 13.61 -30.68 38.72
C SER A 14 12.15 -30.26 38.53
N VAL A 15 11.92 -29.06 37.98
CA VAL A 15 10.56 -28.50 37.76
C VAL A 15 10.23 -28.51 36.27
N ARG A 16 9.12 -29.15 35.89
CA ARG A 16 8.53 -29.10 34.55
C ARG A 16 7.42 -28.06 34.51
N GLN A 17 7.36 -27.31 33.41
CA GLN A 17 6.34 -26.29 33.18
C GLN A 17 5.50 -26.66 31.98
N TYR A 18 4.18 -26.58 32.12
CA TYR A 18 3.22 -26.86 31.06
C TYR A 18 2.38 -25.63 30.76
N LEU A 19 2.15 -25.35 29.48
CA LEU A 19 1.29 -24.27 29.02
C LEU A 19 -0.14 -24.77 28.85
N GLN A 20 -1.12 -24.10 29.44
CA GLN A 20 -2.51 -24.54 29.44
C GLN A 20 -3.46 -23.42 29.06
N ILE A 21 -4.54 -23.77 28.34
CA ILE A 21 -5.70 -22.90 28.12
C ILE A 21 -6.73 -23.25 29.19
N CYS A 22 -7.15 -22.27 29.96
CA CYS A 22 -8.13 -22.41 31.03
C CYS A 22 -9.35 -21.51 30.79
N ARG A 23 -10.48 -21.87 31.38
CA ARG A 23 -11.64 -20.97 31.52
C ARG A 23 -12.07 -20.87 32.97
N THR A 24 -12.60 -19.71 33.30
CA THR A 24 -13.27 -19.44 34.57
C THR A 24 -14.76 -19.28 34.28
N PHE A 25 -15.61 -19.92 35.09
CA PHE A 25 -17.07 -19.87 34.95
C PHE A 25 -17.73 -19.94 36.34
N ARG A 26 -19.02 -19.62 36.44
CA ARG A 26 -19.78 -19.68 37.69
C ARG A 26 -20.78 -20.85 37.67
N VAL A 27 -20.87 -21.56 38.78
CA VAL A 27 -21.89 -22.58 39.06
C VAL A 27 -22.40 -22.34 40.48
N ASP A 28 -23.70 -22.20 40.67
CA ASP A 28 -24.34 -21.92 41.97
C ASP A 28 -23.69 -20.75 42.71
N ASN A 29 -23.48 -19.65 41.99
CA ASN A 29 -22.83 -18.42 42.46
C ASN A 29 -21.37 -18.59 42.94
N LYS A 30 -20.74 -19.76 42.73
CA LYS A 30 -19.33 -20.02 43.05
C LYS A 30 -18.48 -19.98 41.78
N VAL A 31 -17.35 -19.30 41.85
CA VAL A 31 -16.37 -19.24 40.74
C VAL A 31 -15.60 -20.56 40.69
N ARG A 32 -15.60 -21.22 39.52
CA ARG A 32 -14.84 -22.42 39.24
C ARG A 32 -13.89 -22.20 38.06
N GLN A 33 -12.80 -22.95 38.05
CA GLN A 33 -11.82 -22.97 36.97
C GLN A 33 -11.78 -24.35 36.32
N GLN A 34 -11.64 -24.39 35.01
CA GLN A 34 -11.46 -25.62 34.24
C GLN A 34 -10.31 -25.45 33.26
N THR A 35 -9.41 -26.43 33.22
CA THR A 35 -8.43 -26.56 32.14
C THR A 35 -9.11 -27.13 30.91
N LEU A 36 -9.06 -26.40 29.81
CA LEU A 36 -9.64 -26.78 28.53
C LEU A 36 -8.65 -27.56 27.67
N CYS A 37 -7.38 -27.15 27.67
CA CYS A 37 -6.35 -27.78 26.86
C CYS A 37 -4.99 -27.67 27.57
N ASN A 38 -4.19 -28.73 27.47
CA ASN A 38 -2.77 -28.71 27.79
C ASN A 38 -1.99 -28.69 26.47
N LEU A 39 -1.28 -27.60 26.21
CA LEU A 39 -0.54 -27.38 24.97
C LEU A 39 0.80 -28.13 24.95
N GLY A 40 1.25 -28.65 26.09
CA GLY A 40 2.51 -29.37 26.23
C GLY A 40 3.50 -28.67 27.15
N ARG A 41 4.74 -29.18 27.16
CA ARG A 41 5.83 -28.63 27.98
C ARG A 41 6.30 -27.31 27.39
N LEU A 42 6.32 -26.26 28.20
CA LEU A 42 6.65 -24.90 27.77
C LEU A 42 8.03 -24.83 27.10
N GLU A 43 9.03 -25.48 27.69
CA GLU A 43 10.40 -25.58 27.15
C GLU A 43 10.40 -26.05 25.68
N HIS A 44 9.79 -27.19 25.39
CA HIS A 44 9.72 -27.71 24.01
C HIS A 44 8.92 -26.82 23.07
N LEU A 45 7.84 -26.20 23.55
CA LEU A 45 7.02 -25.29 22.74
C LEU A 45 7.77 -24.01 22.35
N LEU A 46 8.69 -23.55 23.20
CA LEU A 46 9.58 -22.42 22.91
C LEU A 46 10.70 -22.85 21.96
N GLU A 47 11.34 -23.99 22.21
CA GLU A 47 12.44 -24.51 21.38
C GLU A 47 12.03 -24.77 19.93
N ASN A 48 10.82 -25.29 19.70
CA ASN A 48 10.34 -25.64 18.38
C ASN A 48 9.49 -24.54 17.72
N GLY A 49 9.39 -23.35 18.32
CA GLY A 49 8.61 -22.22 17.79
C GLY A 49 7.09 -22.42 17.77
N SER A 50 6.55 -23.46 18.42
CA SER A 50 5.10 -23.72 18.42
C SER A 50 4.30 -22.61 19.10
N VAL A 51 4.87 -21.93 20.10
CA VAL A 51 4.23 -20.77 20.73
C VAL A 51 4.03 -19.65 19.71
N ASP A 52 5.03 -19.36 18.88
CA ASP A 52 4.97 -18.30 17.88
C ASP A 52 3.93 -18.61 16.80
N ASN A 53 3.89 -19.87 16.32
CA ASN A 53 2.88 -20.32 15.36
C ASN A 53 1.44 -20.17 15.91
N ILE A 54 1.23 -20.46 17.20
CA ILE A 54 -0.08 -20.28 17.85
C ILE A 54 -0.43 -18.80 17.95
N ILE A 55 0.54 -17.95 18.33
CA ILE A 55 0.34 -16.50 18.42
C ILE A 55 -0.03 -15.93 17.05
N GLU A 56 0.69 -16.30 15.99
CA GLU A 56 0.41 -15.83 14.64
C GLU A 56 -0.97 -16.28 14.14
N GLY A 57 -1.32 -17.55 14.39
CA GLY A 57 -2.63 -18.10 14.06
C GLY A 57 -3.77 -17.37 14.77
N LEU A 58 -3.60 -17.01 16.05
CA LEU A 58 -4.60 -16.28 16.84
C LEU A 58 -4.64 -14.79 16.50
N ALA A 59 -3.51 -14.17 16.18
CA ALA A 59 -3.40 -12.76 15.86
C ALA A 59 -4.24 -12.39 14.62
N LYS A 60 -4.31 -13.27 13.63
CA LYS A 60 -5.17 -13.13 12.43
C LYS A 60 -6.65 -12.92 12.75
N PHE A 61 -7.10 -13.35 13.93
CA PHE A 61 -8.48 -13.20 14.38
C PHE A 61 -8.65 -12.16 15.49
N SER A 62 -7.61 -11.37 15.78
CA SER A 62 -7.65 -10.33 16.80
C SER A 62 -7.35 -8.98 16.18
N GLU A 63 -8.37 -8.19 15.87
CA GLU A 63 -8.21 -6.83 15.30
C GLU A 63 -7.21 -5.99 16.12
N ARG A 64 -7.34 -6.00 17.45
CA ARG A 64 -6.46 -5.24 18.37
C ARG A 64 -5.02 -5.76 18.48
N TYR A 65 -4.74 -6.98 18.03
CA TYR A 65 -3.43 -7.61 18.20
C TYR A 65 -2.74 -7.87 16.86
N PHE A 66 -3.51 -8.05 15.78
CA PHE A 66 -3.06 -7.94 14.40
C PHE A 66 -2.31 -6.62 14.20
N ASP A 67 -2.90 -5.50 14.63
CA ASP A 67 -2.28 -4.18 14.58
C ASP A 67 -1.08 -4.00 15.51
N ARG A 68 -0.87 -4.86 16.53
CA ARG A 68 0.29 -4.78 17.44
C ARG A 68 1.45 -5.67 17.05
N ILE A 69 1.17 -6.80 16.39
CA ILE A 69 2.20 -7.69 15.83
C ILE A 69 2.63 -7.21 14.47
N HIS A 70 1.69 -6.75 13.64
CA HIS A 70 1.98 -6.23 12.30
C HIS A 70 2.08 -4.71 12.26
N GLY A 71 1.69 -4.00 13.32
CA GLY A 71 1.90 -2.57 13.47
C GLY A 71 2.86 -2.24 14.63
N GLN A 72 3.96 -1.59 14.26
CA GLN A 72 4.60 -0.54 15.09
C GLN A 72 5.11 -1.00 16.48
N GLY A 73 5.90 -2.08 16.53
CA GLY A 73 6.62 -2.50 17.73
C GLY A 73 8.14 -2.40 17.57
N SER A 74 8.74 -1.31 18.09
CA SER A 74 10.18 -1.18 18.39
C SER A 74 11.19 -1.12 17.22
N SER A 75 10.99 -0.13 16.36
CA SER A 75 12.01 0.74 15.75
C SER A 75 11.19 1.91 15.18
N SER A 76 11.76 3.09 14.97
CA SER A 76 11.10 4.20 14.27
C SER A 76 10.53 3.70 12.93
N SER A 77 9.28 3.26 12.93
CA SER A 77 8.73 2.45 11.86
C SER A 77 8.10 3.40 10.86
N VAL A 78 8.95 3.77 9.90
CA VAL A 78 8.57 4.44 8.67
C VAL A 78 7.44 3.62 8.05
N SER A 79 6.20 4.13 8.12
CA SER A 79 5.10 3.60 7.34
C SER A 79 5.19 4.20 5.95
N VAL A 80 5.25 3.35 4.93
CA VAL A 80 5.16 3.81 3.55
C VAL A 80 3.71 4.22 3.30
N LEU A 81 3.45 5.52 3.30
CA LEU A 81 2.11 6.09 3.07
C LEU A 81 1.63 5.85 1.63
N TRP A 82 2.56 5.78 0.68
CA TRP A 82 2.32 5.47 -0.72
C TRP A 82 3.63 5.07 -1.41
N THR A 83 3.53 4.24 -2.46
CA THR A 83 4.64 3.86 -3.34
C THR A 83 4.26 4.27 -4.75
N LYS A 84 4.70 5.47 -5.17
CA LYS A 84 4.43 5.99 -6.52
C LYS A 84 5.68 5.93 -7.36
N GLU A 85 5.51 5.67 -8.65
CA GLU A 85 6.62 5.72 -9.59
C GLU A 85 7.01 7.18 -9.86
N PHE A 86 8.29 7.50 -9.62
CA PHE A 86 8.85 8.84 -9.85
C PHE A 86 9.88 8.85 -10.99
N GLY A 87 10.76 7.85 -11.04
CA GLY A 87 11.88 7.80 -11.98
C GLY A 87 11.48 7.97 -13.45
N PRO A 88 10.55 7.16 -13.97
CA PRO A 88 10.07 7.31 -15.34
C PRO A 88 9.43 8.68 -15.61
N VAL A 89 8.60 9.18 -14.68
CA VAL A 89 7.94 10.49 -14.79
C VAL A 89 8.99 11.60 -14.96
N TYR A 90 9.98 11.62 -14.07
CA TYR A 90 11.05 12.61 -14.08
C TYR A 90 11.88 12.54 -15.37
N LEU A 91 12.27 11.34 -15.78
CA LEU A 91 13.06 11.11 -16.99
C LEU A 91 12.31 11.61 -18.24
N PHE A 92 11.07 11.17 -18.42
CA PHE A 92 10.29 11.54 -19.60
C PHE A 92 9.89 13.01 -19.60
N ARG A 93 9.70 13.64 -18.43
CA ARG A 93 9.53 15.10 -18.35
C ARG A 93 10.77 15.82 -18.86
N LYS A 94 11.97 15.39 -18.47
CA LYS A 94 13.22 15.98 -18.97
C LYS A 94 13.39 15.79 -20.48
N VAL A 95 12.99 14.63 -21.01
CA VAL A 95 12.97 14.40 -22.46
C VAL A 95 11.97 15.33 -23.14
N TRP A 96 10.75 15.46 -22.61
CA TRP A 96 9.70 16.36 -23.13
C TRP A 96 10.19 17.82 -23.22
N GLU A 97 10.84 18.31 -22.15
CA GLU A 97 11.43 19.64 -22.09
C GLU A 97 12.58 19.82 -23.08
N LYS A 98 13.47 18.82 -23.17
CA LYS A 98 14.64 18.84 -24.06
C LYS A 98 14.25 18.82 -25.54
N LEU A 99 13.24 18.04 -25.88
CA LEU A 99 12.65 18.05 -27.22
C LEU A 99 11.93 19.38 -27.49
N GLY A 100 11.47 20.08 -26.44
CA GLY A 100 10.77 21.35 -26.58
C GLY A 100 9.29 21.19 -26.92
N LEU A 101 8.72 19.99 -26.75
CA LEU A 101 7.33 19.68 -27.07
C LEU A 101 6.35 20.54 -26.27
N GLY A 102 6.55 20.69 -24.96
CA GLY A 102 5.70 21.57 -24.16
C GLY A 102 5.77 23.04 -24.58
N ARG A 103 6.94 23.52 -25.01
CA ARG A 103 7.07 24.88 -25.55
C ARG A 103 6.36 25.05 -26.89
N LEU A 104 6.45 24.04 -27.76
CA LEU A 104 5.73 24.02 -29.04
C LEU A 104 4.21 24.09 -28.79
N LEU A 105 3.70 23.18 -27.96
CA LEU A 105 2.26 23.09 -27.67
C LEU A 105 1.72 24.41 -27.11
N ARG A 106 2.39 24.99 -26.10
CA ARG A 106 2.00 26.28 -25.53
C ARG A 106 2.03 27.42 -26.55
N LYS A 107 3.03 27.44 -27.43
CA LYS A 107 3.12 28.42 -28.53
C LYS A 107 1.95 28.30 -29.52
N ILE A 108 1.51 27.08 -29.84
CA ILE A 108 0.35 26.87 -30.73
C ILE A 108 -0.96 27.26 -30.04
N MET A 109 -1.02 27.16 -28.71
CA MET A 109 -2.19 27.48 -27.88
C MET A 109 -2.26 28.95 -27.42
N ASP A 110 -1.39 29.82 -27.95
CA ASP A 110 -1.27 31.25 -27.60
C ASP A 110 -1.20 31.53 -26.09
N ASP A 111 -0.50 30.67 -25.31
CA ASP A 111 -0.29 30.83 -23.86
C ASP A 111 -1.56 31.04 -23.00
N SER A 112 -2.73 30.59 -23.46
CA SER A 112 -3.96 30.65 -22.66
C SER A 112 -3.88 29.77 -21.41
N GLU A 113 -4.70 30.04 -20.37
CA GLU A 113 -4.75 29.18 -19.18
C GLU A 113 -5.15 27.73 -19.51
N ALA A 114 -6.01 27.56 -20.53
CA ALA A 114 -6.33 26.26 -21.10
C ALA A 114 -5.10 25.55 -21.71
N ALA A 115 -4.09 26.29 -22.17
CA ALA A 115 -2.87 25.74 -22.71
C ALA A 115 -2.07 24.94 -21.68
N SER A 116 -2.04 25.41 -20.43
CA SER A 116 -1.33 24.71 -19.35
C SER A 116 -2.00 23.37 -19.01
N GLN A 117 -3.33 23.30 -19.07
CA GLN A 117 -4.07 22.07 -18.79
C GLN A 117 -3.94 21.06 -19.94
N TYR A 118 -3.88 21.54 -21.18
CA TYR A 118 -3.77 20.66 -22.35
C TYR A 118 -2.35 20.11 -22.52
N ASP A 119 -1.30 20.91 -22.33
CA ASP A 119 0.08 20.43 -22.36
C ASP A 119 0.28 19.29 -21.33
N GLU A 120 -0.17 19.49 -20.10
CA GLU A 120 -0.09 18.46 -19.05
C GLU A 120 -0.94 17.21 -19.36
N ALA A 121 -2.15 17.38 -19.90
CA ALA A 121 -2.98 16.26 -20.33
C ALA A 121 -2.32 15.48 -21.48
N ILE A 122 -1.70 16.16 -22.44
CA ILE A 122 -0.98 15.53 -23.57
C ILE A 122 0.23 14.78 -23.05
N PHE A 123 1.04 15.41 -22.20
CA PHE A 123 2.18 14.76 -21.57
C PHE A 123 1.76 13.51 -20.81
N ALA A 124 0.70 13.58 -20.00
CA ALA A 124 0.18 12.43 -19.26
C ALA A 124 -0.26 11.28 -20.19
N MET A 125 -0.90 11.59 -21.33
CA MET A 125 -1.26 10.57 -22.34
C MET A 125 -0.05 9.92 -23.00
N VAL A 126 0.99 10.71 -23.33
CA VAL A 126 2.24 10.20 -23.89
C VAL A 126 2.99 9.35 -22.88
N LEU A 127 3.08 9.82 -21.64
CA LEU A 127 3.72 9.10 -20.54
C LEU A 127 3.00 7.77 -20.26
N ASN A 128 1.67 7.77 -20.19
CA ASN A 128 0.89 6.55 -20.02
C ASN A 128 1.13 5.56 -21.18
N ARG A 129 1.22 6.06 -22.41
CA ARG A 129 1.54 5.23 -23.59
C ARG A 129 2.94 4.59 -23.51
N LEU A 130 3.89 5.20 -22.82
CA LEU A 130 5.25 4.68 -22.64
C LEU A 130 5.35 3.70 -21.46
N MET A 131 4.50 3.84 -20.44
CA MET A 131 4.59 3.09 -19.19
C MET A 131 3.54 1.98 -19.06
N ASP A 132 2.27 2.31 -19.27
CA ASP A 132 1.14 1.40 -19.04
C ASP A 132 -0.04 1.77 -19.98
N PRO A 133 0.03 1.39 -21.27
CA PRO A 133 -0.86 1.90 -22.31
C PRO A 133 -2.34 1.62 -22.04
N ASN A 134 -3.11 2.64 -21.67
CA ASN A 134 -4.51 2.49 -21.29
C ASN A 134 -5.43 3.61 -21.82
N SER A 135 -6.72 3.50 -21.51
CA SER A 135 -7.73 4.49 -21.89
C SER A 135 -7.60 5.78 -21.07
N LYS A 136 -8.15 6.89 -21.59
CA LYS A 136 -8.12 8.20 -20.89
C LYS A 136 -8.90 8.16 -19.58
N HIS A 137 -9.96 7.35 -19.58
CA HIS A 137 -10.72 7.06 -18.38
C HIS A 137 -9.87 6.35 -17.31
N TYR A 138 -9.08 5.35 -17.71
CA TYR A 138 -8.18 4.63 -16.80
C TYR A 138 -7.05 5.54 -16.28
N ILE A 139 -6.47 6.37 -17.16
CA ILE A 139 -5.48 7.38 -16.79
C ILE A 139 -6.01 8.23 -15.63
N PHE A 140 -7.18 8.85 -15.84
CA PHE A 140 -7.80 9.73 -14.85
C PHE A 140 -8.24 9.03 -13.56
N LYS A 141 -8.79 7.81 -13.66
CA LYS A 141 -9.41 7.13 -12.51
C LYS A 141 -8.44 6.33 -11.64
N GLN A 142 -7.30 5.90 -12.18
CA GLN A 142 -6.44 4.94 -11.51
C GLN A 142 -4.95 5.26 -11.69
N TRP A 143 -4.49 5.45 -12.92
CA TRP A 143 -3.04 5.48 -13.18
C TRP A 143 -2.35 6.74 -12.65
N ILE A 144 -3.02 7.91 -12.63
CA ILE A 144 -2.43 9.12 -12.03
C ILE A 144 -2.09 8.91 -10.53
N ASP A 145 -2.83 8.05 -9.83
CA ASP A 145 -2.58 7.76 -8.42
C ASP A 145 -1.37 6.84 -8.20
N THR A 146 -0.90 6.13 -9.23
CA THR A 146 0.27 5.24 -9.15
C THR A 146 1.59 5.94 -9.43
N ILE A 147 1.56 7.19 -9.92
CA ILE A 147 2.75 7.98 -10.25
C ILE A 147 2.89 9.22 -9.38
N TYR A 148 4.12 9.68 -9.19
CA TYR A 148 4.42 10.97 -8.57
C TYR A 148 4.72 11.98 -9.67
N ALA A 149 3.75 12.84 -9.96
CA ALA A 149 3.83 13.81 -11.03
C ALA A 149 3.13 15.11 -10.61
N GLU A 150 3.91 16.16 -10.38
CA GLU A 150 3.38 17.49 -10.08
C GLU A 150 2.58 18.03 -11.27
N GLY A 151 1.42 18.64 -11.01
CA GLY A 151 0.53 19.23 -12.02
C GLY A 151 -0.43 18.25 -12.70
N LEU A 152 -0.14 16.94 -12.75
CA LEU A 152 -1.05 15.98 -13.38
C LEU A 152 -2.31 15.68 -12.54
N SER A 153 -2.25 15.89 -11.23
CA SER A 153 -3.37 15.67 -10.31
C SER A 153 -4.57 16.59 -10.58
N ASP A 154 -4.32 17.76 -11.17
CA ASP A 154 -5.35 18.76 -11.42
C ASP A 154 -6.09 18.49 -12.76
N ILE A 155 -5.59 17.54 -13.55
CA ILE A 155 -6.15 17.20 -14.86
C ILE A 155 -7.43 16.39 -14.71
N GLN A 156 -8.53 17.00 -15.17
CA GLN A 156 -9.84 16.37 -15.22
C GLN A 156 -10.02 15.53 -16.49
N LEU A 157 -10.92 14.54 -16.43
CA LEU A 157 -11.18 13.64 -17.54
C LEU A 157 -11.43 14.36 -18.88
N HIS A 158 -12.17 15.47 -18.85
CA HIS A 158 -12.52 16.22 -20.05
C HIS A 158 -11.33 16.96 -20.68
N HIS A 159 -10.28 17.29 -19.91
CA HIS A 159 -9.06 17.88 -20.47
C HIS A 159 -8.36 16.91 -21.43
N TYR A 160 -8.33 15.60 -21.13
CA TYR A 160 -7.74 14.61 -22.03
C TYR A 160 -8.46 14.57 -23.39
N TYR A 161 -9.79 14.60 -23.38
CA TYR A 161 -10.56 14.57 -24.63
C TYR A 161 -10.41 15.86 -25.42
N ARG A 162 -10.54 17.03 -24.77
CA ARG A 162 -10.34 18.32 -25.45
C ARG A 162 -8.93 18.50 -25.98
N ALA A 163 -7.93 17.97 -25.28
CA ALA A 163 -6.56 17.97 -25.76
C ALA A 163 -6.38 17.10 -27.03
N LEU A 164 -7.11 15.98 -27.15
CA LEU A 164 -7.12 15.19 -28.39
C LEU A 164 -7.79 15.94 -29.54
N ASP A 165 -8.90 16.63 -29.28
CA ASP A 165 -9.57 17.47 -30.28
C ASP A 165 -8.62 18.56 -30.76
N PHE A 166 -7.95 19.25 -29.84
CA PHE A 166 -6.92 20.25 -30.16
C PHE A 166 -5.77 19.67 -31.01
N LEU A 167 -5.23 18.50 -30.63
CA LEU A 167 -4.16 17.85 -31.39
C LEU A 167 -4.64 17.48 -32.81
N SER A 168 -5.90 17.08 -32.97
CA SER A 168 -6.49 16.79 -34.27
C SER A 168 -6.64 18.05 -35.11
N GLU A 169 -7.08 19.16 -34.52
CA GLU A 169 -7.24 20.45 -35.20
C GLU A 169 -5.91 21.08 -35.63
N GLN A 170 -4.88 20.97 -34.79
CA GLN A 170 -3.57 21.57 -35.04
C GLN A 170 -2.55 20.59 -35.66
N LYS A 171 -3.01 19.43 -36.12
CA LYS A 171 -2.16 18.33 -36.61
C LYS A 171 -1.10 18.80 -37.61
N GLU A 172 -1.51 19.50 -38.67
CA GLU A 172 -0.62 19.95 -39.74
C GLU A 172 0.52 20.82 -39.21
N LYS A 173 0.20 21.81 -38.36
CA LYS A 173 1.20 22.71 -37.75
C LYS A 173 2.18 21.97 -36.83
N ILE A 174 1.71 20.93 -36.14
CA ILE A 174 2.54 20.12 -35.25
C ILE A 174 3.49 19.24 -36.08
N GLU A 175 2.99 18.66 -37.17
CA GLU A 175 3.78 17.80 -38.07
C GLU A 175 4.85 18.59 -38.85
N GLU A 176 4.62 19.86 -39.19
CA GLU A 176 5.63 20.73 -39.82
C GLU A 176 6.85 21.03 -38.92
N TRP A 177 6.70 20.87 -37.60
CA TRP A 177 7.78 21.14 -36.64
C TRP A 177 8.70 19.93 -36.43
N CYS A 178 8.22 18.71 -36.68
CA CYS A 178 8.97 17.45 -36.51
C CYS A 178 9.90 17.18 -37.70
#